data_AF-A0A7S1CRR0-F1
#
_entry.id   AF-A0A7S1CRR0-F1
#
_cell.length_a   1.000
_cell.length_b   1.000
_cell.length_c   1.000
_cell.angle_alpha   90.00
_cell.angle_beta   90.00
_cell.angle_gamma   90.00
#
_symmetry.space_group_name_H-M   'P 1'
#
loop_
_entity.id
_entity.type
_entity.pdbx_description
1 polymer ?
#
loop_
_entity_poly.entity_id
_entity_poly.type
_entity_poly.pdbx_seq_one_letter_code
_entity_poly.pdbx_strand_id
1 'polypeptide(L)'
;YKRKSLTTQGAVTAWIVGFSSIMLGMRGFLLLLFYLVGTKATKYKATLKSKFEETDASCRGPGQVLACSVIGILLQTIHFVYCGKECSIDFEDSQLASSLACALIAHHATNLADTLSSELGILSKSDPILITTLQKVPRGTNGGCSLTGLGCSMLGGSLIGFGAYLIDTLSGLDARPL
;
A
#
# COMPACT_ATOMS: atom_id res chain seq x y z
N TYR A 1 24.83 5.14 -14.44
CA TYR A 1 23.59 4.34 -14.39
C TYR A 1 22.61 4.98 -13.41
N LYS A 2 21.84 6.02 -13.83
CA LYS A 2 20.88 6.74 -12.97
C LYS A 2 19.59 5.91 -12.87
N ARG A 3 19.35 5.28 -11.73
CA ARG A 3 18.08 4.60 -11.41
C ARG A 3 16.96 5.65 -11.30
N LYS A 4 16.31 6.01 -12.43
CA LYS A 4 15.14 6.90 -12.49
C LYS A 4 13.89 6.23 -11.91
N SER A 5 13.90 5.95 -10.61
CA SER A 5 12.76 5.33 -9.91
C SER A 5 11.79 6.35 -9.35
N LEU A 6 12.20 7.61 -9.26
CA LEU A 6 11.44 8.68 -8.59
C LEU A 6 11.88 10.02 -9.21
N THR A 7 10.93 10.90 -9.53
CA THR A 7 11.25 12.29 -9.86
C THR A 7 11.77 12.98 -8.60
N THR A 8 12.65 13.97 -8.73
CA THR A 8 13.18 14.73 -7.58
C THR A 8 12.06 15.29 -6.70
N GLN A 9 10.96 15.74 -7.33
CA GLN A 9 9.74 16.19 -6.64
C GLN A 9 9.04 15.06 -5.87
N GLY A 10 8.86 13.88 -6.51
CA GLY A 10 8.28 12.72 -5.82
C GLY A 10 9.12 12.24 -4.63
N ALA A 11 10.44 12.37 -4.69
CA ALA A 11 11.34 12.05 -3.57
C ALA A 11 11.14 12.99 -2.37
N VAL A 12 11.08 14.30 -2.63
CA VAL A 12 10.85 15.30 -1.59
C VAL A 12 9.47 15.10 -0.96
N THR A 13 8.44 14.89 -1.77
CA THR A 13 7.08 14.62 -1.26
C THR A 13 7.04 13.35 -0.41
N ALA A 14 7.65 12.25 -0.85
CA ALA A 14 7.70 11.01 -0.09
C ALA A 14 8.45 11.18 1.24
N TRP A 15 9.51 11.99 1.26
CA TRP A 15 10.25 12.27 2.49
C TRP A 15 9.43 13.07 3.50
N ILE A 16 8.76 14.15 3.07
CA ILE A 16 7.89 14.96 3.93
C ILE A 16 6.75 14.12 4.49
N VAL A 17 6.05 13.39 3.62
CA VAL A 17 4.91 12.53 3.99
C VAL A 17 5.36 11.43 4.96
N GLY A 18 6.45 10.74 4.65
CA GLY A 18 6.98 9.66 5.49
C GLY A 18 7.44 10.16 6.85
N PHE A 19 8.15 11.29 6.90
CA PHE A 19 8.60 11.89 8.15
C PHE A 19 7.42 12.31 9.03
N SER A 20 6.44 13.02 8.47
CA SER A 20 5.23 13.42 9.20
C SER A 20 4.46 12.22 9.73
N SER A 21 4.33 11.15 8.93
CA SER A 21 3.62 9.93 9.34
C SER A 21 4.28 9.26 10.55
N ILE A 22 5.62 9.16 10.57
CA ILE A 22 6.37 8.55 11.68
C ILE A 22 6.32 9.42 12.94
N MET A 23 6.32 10.75 12.79
CA MET A 23 6.20 11.67 13.93
C MET A 23 4.85 11.59 14.64
N LEU A 24 3.78 11.25 13.91
CA LEU A 24 2.43 11.09 14.46
C LEU A 24 2.23 9.73 15.14
N GLY A 25 3.03 8.71 14.81
CA GLY A 25 2.93 7.38 15.41
C GLY A 25 3.81 6.32 14.73
N MET A 26 4.07 5.22 15.44
CA MET A 26 4.88 4.10 14.96
C MET A 26 4.20 3.36 13.81
N ARG A 27 2.86 3.36 13.70
CA ARG A 27 2.16 2.79 12.55
C ARG A 27 2.46 3.53 11.24
N GLY A 28 3.07 4.71 11.29
CA GLY A 28 3.63 5.40 10.12
C GLY A 28 4.72 4.60 9.39
N PHE A 29 5.38 3.64 10.05
CA PHE A 29 6.32 2.72 9.38
C PHE A 29 5.64 1.79 8.35
N LEU A 30 4.31 1.60 8.41
CA LEU A 30 3.56 0.85 7.39
C LEU A 30 3.63 1.53 6.02
N LEU A 31 3.66 2.85 5.98
CA LEU A 31 3.84 3.61 4.75
C LEU A 31 5.22 3.34 4.14
N LEU A 32 6.26 3.26 4.97
CA LEU A 32 7.61 2.88 4.53
C LEU A 32 7.64 1.46 3.96
N LEU A 33 7.01 0.51 4.65
CA LEU A 33 6.88 -0.88 4.19
C LEU A 33 6.19 -0.95 2.82
N PHE A 34 5.09 -0.22 2.65
CA PHE A 34 4.39 -0.08 1.36
C PHE A 34 5.34 0.45 0.27
N TYR A 35 6.08 1.54 0.52
CA TYR A 35 6.99 2.09 -0.48
C TYR A 35 8.12 1.13 -0.85
N LEU A 36 8.71 0.44 0.11
CA LEU A 36 9.81 -0.49 -0.13
C LEU A 36 9.36 -1.69 -0.97
N VAL A 37 8.25 -2.33 -0.57
CA VAL A 37 7.72 -3.50 -1.27
C VAL A 37 7.15 -3.09 -2.64
N GLY A 38 6.35 -2.03 -2.69
CA GLY A 38 5.76 -1.53 -3.93
C GLY A 38 6.81 -1.09 -4.95
N THR A 39 7.93 -0.48 -4.52
CA THR A 39 9.04 -0.10 -5.41
C THR A 39 9.78 -1.33 -5.95
N LYS A 40 9.97 -2.36 -5.13
CA LYS A 40 10.55 -3.63 -5.59
C LYS A 40 9.65 -4.30 -6.62
N ALA A 41 8.34 -4.31 -6.40
CA ALA A 41 7.36 -4.89 -7.32
C ALA A 41 7.35 -4.17 -8.68
N THR A 42 7.34 -2.82 -8.69
CA THR A 42 7.39 -2.04 -9.93
C THR A 42 8.65 -2.34 -10.75
N LYS A 43 9.81 -2.46 -10.10
CA LYS A 43 11.08 -2.76 -10.79
C LYS A 43 11.21 -4.20 -11.27
N TYR A 44 10.48 -5.13 -10.66
CA TYR A 44 10.58 -6.53 -10.99
C TYR A 44 10.12 -6.79 -12.43
N LYS A 45 11.02 -7.25 -13.30
CA LYS A 45 10.75 -7.52 -14.73
C LYS A 45 10.12 -6.35 -15.51
N ALA A 46 10.49 -5.10 -15.18
CA ALA A 46 9.95 -3.90 -15.83
C ALA A 46 10.04 -3.93 -17.38
N THR A 47 11.13 -4.47 -17.94
CA THR A 47 11.31 -4.61 -19.40
C THR A 47 10.33 -5.57 -20.09
N LEU A 48 9.74 -6.50 -19.33
CA LEU A 48 8.71 -7.40 -19.85
C LEU A 48 7.33 -6.75 -19.78
N LYS A 49 7.07 -5.96 -18.73
CA LYS A 49 5.79 -5.25 -18.53
C LYS A 49 5.57 -4.15 -19.57
N SER A 50 6.63 -3.45 -19.96
CA SER A 50 6.57 -2.40 -20.99
C SER A 50 6.11 -2.90 -22.37
N LYS A 51 6.02 -4.21 -22.59
CA LYS A 51 5.42 -4.79 -23.82
C LYS A 51 3.90 -4.84 -23.77
N PHE A 52 3.32 -4.74 -22.57
CA PHE A 52 1.90 -4.87 -22.31
C PHE A 52 1.28 -3.56 -21.80
N GLU A 53 2.10 -2.57 -21.45
CA GLU A 53 1.67 -1.25 -20.98
C GLU A 53 1.88 -0.20 -22.10
N GLU A 54 0.85 0.58 -22.40
CA GLU A 54 0.95 1.71 -23.35
C GLU A 54 1.64 2.94 -22.74
N THR A 55 1.74 3.01 -21.40
CA THR A 55 2.31 4.14 -20.66
C THR A 55 3.51 3.67 -19.85
N ASP A 56 4.59 4.45 -19.82
CA ASP A 56 5.77 4.19 -18.96
C ASP A 56 5.38 4.30 -17.47
N ALA A 57 4.87 3.21 -16.89
CA ALA A 57 4.50 3.12 -15.48
C ALA A 57 5.71 3.22 -14.52
N SER A 58 6.94 3.25 -15.06
CA SER A 58 8.18 3.31 -14.29
C SER A 58 8.37 4.59 -13.47
N CYS A 59 7.62 5.66 -13.74
CA CYS A 59 7.76 6.95 -13.05
C CYS A 59 6.54 7.23 -12.16
N ARG A 60 6.59 6.79 -10.90
CA ARG A 60 5.65 7.26 -9.87
C ARG A 60 5.80 8.78 -9.69
N GLY A 61 4.82 9.53 -10.18
CA GLY A 61 4.77 10.97 -10.04
C GLY A 61 4.41 11.40 -8.61
N PRO A 62 4.67 12.67 -8.23
CA PRO A 62 4.28 13.21 -6.92
C PRO A 62 2.77 13.11 -6.65
N GLY A 63 1.93 13.14 -7.69
CA GLY A 63 0.49 12.96 -7.56
C GLY A 63 0.09 11.57 -7.04
N GLN A 64 0.76 10.50 -7.50
CA GLN A 64 0.50 9.14 -7.01
C GLN A 64 0.95 8.96 -5.56
N VAL A 65 2.12 9.53 -5.21
CA VAL A 65 2.65 9.52 -3.83
C VAL A 65 1.65 10.20 -2.88
N LEU A 66 1.12 11.37 -3.26
CA LEU A 66 0.10 12.08 -2.48
C LEU A 66 -1.20 11.28 -2.41
N ALA A 67 -1.73 10.80 -3.55
CA ALA A 67 -2.98 10.05 -3.59
C ALA A 67 -2.96 8.83 -2.66
N CYS A 68 -1.87 8.06 -2.63
CA CYS A 68 -1.74 6.89 -1.76
C CYS A 68 -1.50 7.25 -0.29
N SER A 69 -0.99 8.44 0.03
CA SER A 69 -0.52 8.74 1.40
C SER A 69 -1.40 9.74 2.16
N VAL A 70 -2.17 10.58 1.49
CA VAL A 70 -2.97 11.65 2.12
C VAL A 70 -4.02 11.08 3.08
N ILE A 71 -4.76 10.06 2.67
CA ILE A 71 -5.78 9.45 3.53
C ILE A 71 -5.14 8.82 4.78
N GLY A 72 -4.00 8.13 4.62
CA GLY A 72 -3.26 7.57 5.75
C GLY A 72 -2.82 8.64 6.75
N ILE A 73 -2.25 9.74 6.27
CA ILE A 73 -1.86 10.88 7.13
C ILE A 73 -3.08 11.50 7.82
N LEU A 74 -4.20 11.67 7.11
CA LEU A 74 -5.42 12.22 7.70
C LEU A 74 -5.95 11.32 8.82
N LEU A 75 -6.03 10.01 8.59
CA LEU A 75 -6.47 9.03 9.60
C LEU A 75 -5.56 9.05 10.83
N GLN A 76 -4.23 9.06 10.62
CA GLN A 76 -3.23 9.14 11.68
C GLN A 76 -3.33 10.47 12.44
N THR A 77 -3.57 11.58 11.75
CA THR A 77 -3.72 12.92 12.36
C THR A 77 -4.98 12.99 13.21
N ILE A 78 -6.11 12.46 12.71
CA ILE A 78 -7.36 12.39 13.46
C ILE A 78 -7.16 11.52 14.71
N HIS A 79 -6.50 10.37 14.59
CA HIS A 79 -6.18 9.53 15.74
C HIS A 79 -5.34 10.30 16.77
N PHE A 80 -4.30 11.00 16.33
CA PHE A 80 -3.43 11.77 17.23
C PHE A 80 -4.17 12.90 17.96
N VAL A 81 -5.05 13.63 17.26
CA VAL A 81 -5.78 14.77 17.82
C VAL A 81 -6.90 14.34 18.77
N TYR A 82 -7.67 13.30 18.42
CA TYR A 82 -8.84 12.87 19.19
C TYR A 82 -8.55 11.79 20.23
N CYS A 83 -7.61 10.88 19.95
CA CYS A 83 -7.29 9.74 20.83
C CYS A 83 -5.94 9.89 21.53
N GLY A 84 -5.08 10.80 21.07
CA GLY A 84 -3.75 11.00 21.62
C GLY A 84 -2.75 9.97 21.08
N LYS A 85 -1.94 9.39 21.98
CA LYS A 85 -0.90 8.41 21.61
C LYS A 85 -1.52 7.15 21.00
N GLU A 86 -0.74 6.43 20.19
CA GLU A 86 -1.17 5.14 19.66
C GLU A 86 -1.50 4.17 20.78
N CYS A 87 -2.66 3.52 20.65
CA CYS A 87 -3.18 2.54 21.59
C CYS A 87 -3.36 1.19 20.91
N SER A 88 -3.40 0.14 21.73
CA SER A 88 -3.77 -1.21 21.31
C SER A 88 -5.16 -1.20 20.69
N ILE A 89 -5.42 -2.11 19.75
CA ILE A 89 -6.73 -2.26 19.13
C ILE A 89 -7.64 -2.97 20.13
N ASP A 90 -8.46 -2.19 20.83
CA ASP A 90 -9.47 -2.64 21.77
C ASP A 90 -10.81 -1.96 21.45
N PHE A 91 -11.81 -2.76 21.07
CA PHE A 91 -13.13 -2.25 20.70
C PHE A 91 -14.06 -2.03 21.90
N GLU A 92 -13.71 -2.53 23.09
CA GLU A 92 -14.50 -2.35 24.31
C GLU A 92 -14.21 -0.99 24.95
N ASP A 93 -12.92 -0.67 25.13
CA ASP A 93 -12.49 0.55 25.81
C ASP A 93 -12.37 1.76 24.86
N SER A 94 -11.98 1.54 23.60
CA SER A 94 -11.68 2.64 22.68
C SER A 94 -12.08 2.35 21.23
N GLN A 95 -13.39 2.25 20.99
CA GLN A 95 -13.94 1.98 19.66
C GLN A 95 -13.45 2.97 18.57
N LEU A 96 -13.35 4.26 18.89
CA LEU A 96 -12.90 5.28 17.92
C LEU A 96 -11.40 5.14 17.59
N ALA A 97 -10.53 4.92 18.58
CA ALA A 97 -9.09 4.73 18.33
C ALA A 97 -8.84 3.44 17.52
N SER A 98 -9.51 2.35 17.92
CA SER A 98 -9.40 1.04 17.28
C SER A 98 -9.92 1.04 15.84
N SER A 99 -11.04 1.70 15.58
CA SER A 99 -11.55 1.85 14.21
C SER A 99 -10.62 2.67 13.32
N LEU A 100 -10.05 3.77 13.83
CA LEU A 100 -9.07 4.57 13.09
C LEU A 100 -7.77 3.81 12.83
N ALA A 101 -7.31 3.03 13.81
CA ALA A 101 -6.15 2.14 13.66
C ALA A 101 -6.38 1.09 12.57
N CYS A 102 -7.52 0.40 12.62
CA CYS A 102 -7.91 -0.57 11.60
C CYS A 102 -8.05 0.09 10.21
N ALA A 103 -8.63 1.30 10.14
CA ALA A 103 -8.76 2.03 8.89
C ALA A 103 -7.40 2.41 8.29
N LEU A 104 -6.44 2.83 9.13
CA LEU A 104 -5.07 3.13 8.70
C LEU A 104 -4.37 1.89 8.15
N ILE A 105 -4.44 0.76 8.87
CA ILE A 105 -3.85 -0.52 8.47
C ILE A 105 -4.50 -0.99 7.16
N ALA A 106 -5.83 -0.96 7.07
CA ALA A 106 -6.59 -1.34 5.88
C ALA A 106 -6.26 -0.46 4.67
N HIS A 107 -6.07 0.85 4.86
CA HIS A 107 -5.66 1.78 3.81
C HIS A 107 -4.30 1.38 3.21
N HIS A 108 -3.29 1.17 4.05
CA HIS A 108 -1.97 0.74 3.57
C HIS A 108 -2.00 -0.66 2.95
N ALA A 109 -2.78 -1.59 3.52
CA ALA A 109 -2.97 -2.94 3.00
C ALA A 109 -3.59 -2.90 1.60
N THR A 110 -4.62 -2.09 1.40
CA THR A 110 -5.30 -1.91 0.12
C THR A 110 -4.35 -1.33 -0.93
N ASN A 111 -3.60 -0.28 -0.58
CA ASN A 111 -2.63 0.32 -1.51
C ASN A 111 -1.53 -0.67 -1.92
N LEU A 112 -1.01 -1.46 -0.97
CA LEU A 112 0.01 -2.47 -1.30
C LEU A 112 -0.58 -3.60 -2.12
N ALA A 113 -1.78 -4.08 -1.78
CA ALA A 113 -2.47 -5.12 -2.52
C ALA A 113 -2.73 -4.71 -3.97
N ASP A 114 -3.27 -3.51 -4.20
CA ASP A 114 -3.53 -2.95 -5.54
C ASP A 114 -2.23 -2.80 -6.35
N THR A 115 -1.18 -2.30 -5.71
CA THR A 115 0.14 -2.17 -6.33
C THR A 115 0.72 -3.53 -6.72
N LEU A 116 0.68 -4.53 -5.84
CA LEU A 116 1.20 -5.86 -6.16
C LEU A 116 0.36 -6.57 -7.23
N SER A 117 -0.96 -6.42 -7.18
CA SER A 117 -1.87 -6.99 -8.16
C SER A 117 -1.62 -6.47 -9.56
N SER A 118 -1.51 -5.15 -9.74
CA SER A 118 -1.25 -4.53 -11.03
C SER A 118 0.16 -4.86 -11.55
N GLU A 119 1.18 -4.71 -10.70
CA GLU A 119 2.59 -4.83 -11.09
C GLU A 119 3.06 -6.27 -11.32
N LEU A 120 2.55 -7.23 -10.54
CA LEU A 120 2.93 -8.63 -10.66
C LEU A 120 1.86 -9.45 -11.39
N GLY A 121 0.58 -9.06 -11.32
CA GLY A 121 -0.51 -9.73 -12.00
C GLY A 121 -0.44 -9.60 -13.52
N ILE A 122 0.11 -8.51 -14.06
CA ILE A 122 0.36 -8.37 -15.51
C ILE A 122 1.30 -9.46 -16.07
N LEU A 123 2.13 -10.06 -15.22
CA LEU A 123 3.04 -11.14 -15.56
C LEU A 123 2.36 -12.53 -15.59
N SER A 124 1.05 -12.60 -15.31
CA SER A 124 0.24 -13.82 -15.39
C SER A 124 0.42 -14.54 -16.73
N LYS A 125 0.44 -15.87 -16.73
CA LYS A 125 0.37 -16.69 -17.96
C LYS A 125 -1.06 -16.87 -18.49
N SER A 126 -2.06 -16.61 -17.66
CA SER A 126 -3.47 -16.71 -18.04
C SER A 126 -4.03 -15.33 -18.32
N ASP A 127 -4.90 -15.24 -19.33
CA ASP A 127 -5.57 -13.99 -19.67
C ASP A 127 -6.52 -13.56 -18.54
N PRO A 128 -6.48 -12.28 -18.14
CA PRO A 128 -7.36 -11.76 -17.10
C PRO A 128 -8.83 -11.75 -17.55
N ILE A 129 -9.74 -11.75 -16.59
CA ILE A 129 -11.18 -11.68 -16.79
C ILE A 129 -11.67 -10.31 -16.29
N LEU A 130 -12.50 -9.64 -17.08
CA LEU A 130 -13.14 -8.40 -16.65
C LEU A 130 -14.38 -8.75 -15.80
N ILE A 131 -14.46 -8.27 -14.55
CA ILE A 131 -15.56 -8.64 -13.63
C ILE A 131 -16.93 -8.20 -14.16
N THR A 132 -17.00 -7.07 -14.88
CA THR A 132 -18.26 -6.52 -15.38
C THR A 132 -18.86 -7.32 -16.53
N THR A 133 -18.04 -7.95 -17.39
CA THR A 133 -18.51 -8.72 -18.55
C THR A 133 -18.28 -10.22 -18.41
N LEU A 134 -17.49 -10.64 -17.41
CA LEU A 134 -16.99 -12.01 -17.24
C LEU A 134 -16.25 -12.56 -18.47
N GLN A 135 -15.77 -11.68 -19.35
CA GLN A 135 -15.03 -12.05 -20.55
C GLN A 135 -13.52 -11.96 -20.32
N LYS A 136 -12.78 -12.82 -21.02
CA LYS A 136 -11.32 -12.76 -21.06
C LYS A 136 -10.88 -11.55 -21.87
N VAL A 137 -9.98 -10.76 -21.32
CA VAL A 137 -9.42 -9.57 -21.95
C VAL A 137 -7.90 -9.70 -22.11
N PRO A 138 -7.28 -9.01 -23.07
CA PRO A 138 -5.83 -9.00 -23.22
C PRO A 138 -5.12 -8.55 -21.93
N ARG A 139 -3.86 -8.96 -21.79
CA ARG A 139 -3.03 -8.52 -20.66
C ARG A 139 -2.71 -7.03 -20.82
N GLY A 140 -2.72 -6.31 -19.71
CA GLY A 140 -2.58 -4.85 -19.69
C GLY A 140 -3.90 -4.10 -19.82
N THR A 141 -5.04 -4.79 -20.00
CA THR A 141 -6.36 -4.13 -19.93
C THR A 141 -6.66 -3.66 -18.51
N ASN A 142 -6.95 -2.37 -18.37
CA ASN A 142 -7.36 -1.76 -17.10
C ASN A 142 -8.60 -2.46 -16.53
N GLY A 143 -8.56 -2.80 -15.23
CA GLY A 143 -9.64 -3.48 -14.53
C GLY A 143 -9.71 -5.00 -14.74
N GLY A 144 -8.79 -5.59 -15.50
CA GLY A 144 -8.72 -7.05 -15.66
C GLY A 144 -8.26 -7.76 -14.39
N CYS A 145 -9.00 -8.78 -13.95
CA CYS A 145 -8.67 -9.59 -12.78
C CYS A 145 -8.05 -10.93 -13.19
N SER A 146 -6.90 -11.26 -12.60
CA SER A 146 -6.21 -12.54 -12.80
C SER A 146 -6.02 -13.27 -11.46
N LEU A 147 -5.96 -14.60 -11.50
CA LEU A 147 -5.73 -15.41 -10.29
C LEU A 147 -4.37 -15.08 -9.64
N THR A 148 -3.34 -14.83 -10.45
CA THR A 148 -2.02 -14.40 -9.96
C THR A 148 -2.07 -13.01 -9.35
N GLY A 149 -2.83 -12.08 -9.94
CA GLY A 149 -3.06 -10.75 -9.38
C GLY A 149 -3.75 -10.83 -8.02
N LEU A 150 -4.80 -11.64 -7.91
CA LEU A 150 -5.51 -11.89 -6.64
C LEU A 150 -4.57 -12.46 -5.57
N GLY A 151 -3.75 -13.46 -5.92
CA GLY A 151 -2.75 -14.01 -5.01
C GLY A 151 -1.72 -12.96 -4.56
N CYS A 152 -1.29 -12.08 -5.48
CA CYS A 152 -0.41 -10.96 -5.15
C CYS A 152 -1.09 -9.93 -4.24
N SER A 153 -2.40 -9.65 -4.44
CA SER A 153 -3.19 -8.80 -3.53
C SER A 153 -3.23 -9.37 -2.13
N MET A 154 -3.52 -10.67 -1.99
CA MET A 154 -3.57 -11.34 -0.69
C MET A 154 -2.22 -11.27 0.03
N LEU A 155 -1.12 -11.48 -0.70
CA LEU A 155 0.24 -11.31 -0.15
C LEU A 155 0.49 -9.86 0.28
N GLY A 156 0.07 -8.86 -0.50
CA GLY A 156 0.21 -7.45 -0.16
C GLY A 156 -0.51 -7.06 1.12
N GLY A 157 -1.78 -7.45 1.25
CA GLY A 157 -2.54 -7.22 2.47
C GLY A 157 -1.94 -7.94 3.68
N SER A 158 -1.53 -9.20 3.51
CA SER A 158 -0.90 -10.00 4.57
C SER A 158 0.42 -9.39 5.05
N LEU A 159 1.24 -8.84 4.15
CA LEU A 159 2.49 -8.16 4.49
C LEU A 159 2.26 -6.91 5.35
N ILE A 160 1.24 -6.11 5.04
CA ILE A 160 0.89 -4.95 5.86
C ILE A 160 0.33 -5.38 7.21
N GLY A 161 -0.57 -6.37 7.24
CA GLY A 161 -1.12 -6.90 8.49
C GLY A 161 -0.03 -7.45 9.42
N PHE A 162 0.90 -8.24 8.87
CA PHE A 162 2.06 -8.73 9.61
C PHE A 162 3.00 -7.61 10.04
N GLY A 163 3.23 -6.61 9.19
CA GLY A 163 4.00 -5.42 9.54
C GLY A 163 3.38 -4.63 10.69
N ALA A 164 2.05 -4.49 10.71
CA ALA A 164 1.32 -3.82 11.77
C ALA A 164 1.43 -4.59 13.09
N TYR A 165 1.26 -5.91 13.06
CA TYR A 165 1.47 -6.78 14.22
C TYR A 165 2.89 -6.62 14.80
N LEU A 166 3.92 -6.60 13.96
CA LEU A 166 5.30 -6.40 14.41
C LEU A 166 5.52 -5.00 15.00
N ILE A 167 4.99 -3.95 14.36
CA ILE A 167 5.11 -2.57 14.85
C ILE A 167 4.43 -2.41 16.20
N ASP A 168 3.21 -2.93 16.35
CA ASP A 168 2.45 -2.85 17.60
C ASP A 168 3.21 -3.62 18.71
N THR A 169 3.71 -4.82 18.41
CA THR A 169 4.52 -5.62 19.36
C THR A 169 5.82 -4.89 19.77
N LEU A 170 6.53 -4.29 18.81
CA LEU A 170 7.77 -3.53 19.08
C LEU A 170 7.51 -2.23 19.86
N SER A 171 6.32 -1.66 19.71
CA SER A 171 5.87 -0.46 20.42
C SER A 171 5.35 -0.77 21.83
N GLY A 172 5.30 -2.05 22.21
CA GLY A 172 4.76 -2.50 23.50
C GLY A 172 3.23 -2.44 23.57
N LEU A 173 2.55 -2.37 22.42
CA LEU A 173 1.09 -2.45 22.33
C LEU A 173 0.67 -3.93 22.34
N ASP A 174 -0.38 -4.22 23.09
CA ASP A 174 -0.96 -5.57 23.20
C ASP A 174 -1.60 -5.94 21.85
N ALA A 175 -0.84 -6.66 21.01
CA ALA A 175 -1.31 -7.15 19.73
C ALA A 175 -2.13 -8.43 19.92
N ARG A 176 -3.35 -8.27 20.45
CA ARG A 176 -4.31 -9.37 20.57
C ARG A 176 -4.89 -9.67 19.19
N PRO A 177 -4.93 -10.94 18.74
CA PRO A 177 -5.74 -11.28 17.59
C PRO A 177 -7.20 -10.95 17.93
N LEU A 178 -7.85 -10.22 17.03
CA LEU A 178 -9.27 -9.86 17.13
C LEU A 178 -10.16 -11.10 17.27
#